data_AF-A0A9P1X106-F1
#
_entry.id   AF-A0A9P1X106-F1
#
_cell.length_a   1.000
_cell.length_b   1.000
_cell.length_c   1.000
_cell.angle_alpha   90.00
_cell.angle_beta   90.00
_cell.angle_gamma   90.00
#
_symmetry.space_group_name_H-M   'P 1'
#
loop_
_entity.id
_entity.type
_entity.pdbx_description
1 polymer ?
#
loop_
_entity_poly.entity_id
_entity_poly.type
_entity_poly.pdbx_seq_one_letter_code
_entity_poly.pdbx_strand_id
1 'polypeptide(L)' 'FSCIKELYEISDIVVYKEKEFESITETKDFFRIGTINTEIAKELNFERTDKYYYEKWVPKNEVKIKKERKNIPLN' A
#
# COMPACT_ATOMS: atom_id res chain seq x y z
N PHE A 1 23.84 -23.80 -17.78
CA PHE A 1 23.52 -23.22 -16.46
C PHE A 1 22.87 -21.85 -16.66
N SER A 2 21.67 -21.63 -16.13
CA SER A 2 21.00 -20.33 -16.17
C SER A 2 21.43 -19.54 -14.95
N CYS A 3 22.04 -18.36 -15.16
CA CYS A 3 22.43 -17.44 -14.08
C CYS A 3 21.40 -16.31 -14.01
N ILE A 4 20.95 -15.96 -12.80
CA ILE A 4 20.06 -14.82 -12.56
C ILE A 4 20.88 -13.55 -12.80
N LYS A 5 20.45 -12.73 -13.76
CA LYS A 5 21.14 -11.48 -14.12
C LYS A 5 20.64 -10.27 -13.33
N GLU A 6 19.37 -10.30 -12.91
CA GLU A 6 18.72 -9.19 -12.23
C GLU A 6 17.70 -9.72 -11.21
N LEU A 7 17.65 -9.07 -10.05
CA LEU A 7 16.64 -9.28 -9.02
C LEU A 7 16.05 -7.93 -8.64
N TYR A 8 14.72 -7.84 -8.62
CA TYR A 8 14.02 -6.62 -8.24
C TYR A 8 12.67 -6.96 -7.61
N GLU A 9 12.17 -6.04 -6.79
CA GLU A 9 10.85 -6.08 -6.18
C GLU A 9 10.01 -4.96 -6.76
N ILE A 10 8.75 -5.26 -7.10
CA ILE A 10 7.76 -4.25 -7.50
C ILE A 10 6.68 -4.24 -6.42
N SER A 11 6.48 -3.08 -5.81
CA SER A 11 5.41 -2.84 -4.84
C SER A 11 4.42 -1.81 -5.39
N ASP A 12 3.13 -2.08 -5.18
CA ASP A 12 2.07 -1.13 -5.50
C ASP A 12 1.74 -0.29 -4.26
N ILE A 13 2.05 0.99 -4.31
CA ILE A 13 1.73 1.97 -3.26
C ILE A 13 0.43 2.68 -3.64
N VAL A 14 -0.51 2.72 -2.69
CA VAL A 14 -1.80 3.41 -2.86
C VAL A 14 -1.67 4.82 -2.30
N VAL A 15 -1.89 5.82 -3.15
CA VAL A 15 -1.93 7.23 -2.75
C VAL A 15 -3.39 7.64 -2.58
N TYR A 16 -3.78 7.95 -1.34
CA TYR A 16 -5.11 8.43 -0.99
C TYR A 16 -5.00 9.76 -0.24
N LYS A 17 -5.69 10.80 -0.72
CA LYS A 17 -5.62 12.17 -0.16
C LYS A 17 -4.18 12.63 0.12
N GLU A 18 -3.32 12.46 -0.89
CA GLU A 18 -1.90 12.87 -0.87
C GLU A 18 -1.00 12.12 0.13
N LYS A 19 -1.50 11.07 0.78
CA LYS A 19 -0.72 10.20 1.67
C LYS A 19 -0.56 8.81 1.06
N GLU A 20 0.59 8.19 1.29
CA GLU A 20 0.94 6.86 0.78
C GLU A 20 0.54 5.78 1.80
N PHE A 21 -0.09 4.71 1.33
CA PHE A 21 -0.53 3.57 2.12
C PHE A 21 -0.19 2.26 1.43
N GLU A 22 -0.02 1.22 2.24
CA GLU A 22 0.07 -0.15 1.75
C GLU A 22 -1.32 -0.64 1.31
N SER A 23 -1.38 -1.29 0.15
CA SER A 23 -2.56 -2.04 -0.28
C SER A 23 -2.59 -3.39 0.43
N ILE A 24 -3.64 -3.64 1.20
CA ILE A 24 -3.84 -4.93 1.89
C ILE A 24 -4.62 -5.88 0.97
N THR A 25 -5.65 -5.37 0.31
CA THR A 25 -6.54 -6.16 -0.55
C THR A 25 -7.22 -5.27 -1.55
N GLU A 26 -7.49 -5.80 -2.74
CA GLU A 26 -8.20 -5.13 -3.82
C GLU A 26 -9.48 -5.89 -4.15
N THR A 27 -10.57 -5.16 -4.37
CA THR A 27 -11.81 -5.68 -4.97
C THR A 27 -12.00 -5.02 -6.34
N LYS A 28 -13.11 -5.28 -7.03
CA LYS A 28 -13.40 -4.64 -8.31
C LYS A 28 -13.37 -3.10 -8.21
N ASP A 29 -14.00 -2.56 -7.17
CA ASP A 29 -14.30 -1.12 -7.07
C ASP A 29 -13.57 -0.40 -5.92
N PHE A 30 -12.97 -1.14 -4.98
CA PHE A 30 -12.34 -0.59 -3.78
C PHE A 30 -10.96 -1.19 -3.50
N PHE A 31 -10.10 -0.40 -2.87
CA PHE A 31 -8.89 -0.84 -2.18
C PHE A 31 -9.11 -0.84 -0.67
N ARG A 32 -8.57 -1.85 0.01
CA ARG A 32 -8.39 -1.86 1.46
C ARG A 32 -6.99 -1.39 1.75
N ILE A 33 -6.86 -0.22 2.35
CA ILE A 33 -5.59 0.37 2.75
C ILE A 33 -5.47 0.37 4.27
N GLY A 34 -4.23 0.34 4.78
CA GLY A 34 -4.00 0.38 6.22
C GLY A 34 -2.80 1.20 6.65
N THR A 35 -2.76 1.51 7.94
CA THR A 35 -1.70 2.28 8.57
C THR A 35 -1.59 1.98 10.06
N ILE A 36 -0.38 2.07 10.60
CA ILE A 36 -0.11 2.11 12.05
C ILE A 36 -0.13 3.55 12.60
N ASN A 37 -0.13 4.57 11.74
CA ASN A 37 -0.10 5.96 12.15
C ASN A 37 -1.49 6.39 12.66
N THR A 38 -1.59 6.54 13.99
CA THR A 38 -2.85 6.86 14.66
C THR A 38 -3.37 8.27 14.33
N GLU A 39 -2.49 9.22 14.05
CA GLU A 39 -2.89 10.59 13.70
C GLU A 39 -3.55 10.64 12.32
N ILE A 40 -2.91 10.01 11.33
CA ILE A 40 -3.45 9.89 9.98
C ILE A 40 -4.75 9.06 9.98
N ALA A 41 -4.79 7.97 10.74
CA ALA A 41 -5.98 7.14 10.87
C ALA A 41 -7.18 7.94 11.41
N LYS A 42 -6.97 8.79 12.41
CA LYS A 42 -8.01 9.68 12.95
C LYS A 42 -8.41 10.77 11.94
N GLU A 43 -7.44 11.44 11.33
CA GLU A 43 -7.66 12.50 10.34
C GLU A 43 -8.54 12.01 9.17
N LEU A 44 -8.30 10.77 8.72
CA LEU A 44 -8.95 10.19 7.57
C LEU A 44 -10.11 9.23 7.91
N ASN A 45 -10.47 9.11 9.18
CA ASN A 45 -11.52 8.21 9.69
C ASN A 45 -11.31 6.74 9.25
N PHE A 46 -10.15 6.18 9.56
CA PHE A 46 -9.89 4.74 9.45
C PHE A 46 -10.44 4.03 10.68
N GLU A 47 -10.83 2.77 10.49
CA GLU A 47 -11.33 1.92 11.57
C GLU A 47 -10.17 1.14 12.17
N ARG A 48 -10.14 1.03 13.50
CA ARG A 48 -9.13 0.20 14.18
C ARG A 48 -9.53 -1.26 14.04
N THR A 49 -8.73 -2.04 13.31
CA THR A 49 -8.98 -3.48 13.08
C THR A 49 -8.12 -4.37 13.96
N ASP A 50 -7.00 -3.85 14.46
CA ASP A 50 -6.11 -4.51 15.41
C ASP A 50 -5.70 -3.55 16.55
N LYS A 51 -5.06 -4.06 17.61
CA LYS A 51 -4.49 -3.24 18.66
C LYS A 51 -3.55 -2.17 18.12
N TYR A 52 -2.83 -2.41 17.03
CA TYR A 52 -1.88 -1.42 16.49
C TYR A 52 -2.13 -1.02 15.05
N TYR A 53 -3.26 -1.43 14.46
CA TYR A 53 -3.50 -1.27 13.03
C TYR A 53 -4.89 -0.71 12.74
N TYR A 54 -4.93 0.15 11.72
CA TYR A 54 -6.13 0.81 11.25
C TYR A 54 -6.28 0.60 9.76
N GLU A 55 -7.52 0.43 9.31
CA GLU A 55 -7.83 0.10 7.93
C GLU A 55 -9.03 0.89 7.42
N LYS A 56 -9.07 1.05 6.09
CA LYS A 56 -10.17 1.72 5.42
C LYS A 56 -10.36 1.15 4.02
N TRP A 57 -11.62 0.99 3.63
CA TRP A 57 -12.00 0.79 2.24
C TRP A 57 -12.12 2.14 1.54
N VAL A 58 -11.39 2.29 0.44
CA VAL A 58 -11.39 3.51 -0.38
C VAL A 58 -11.75 3.17 -1.83
N PRO A 59 -12.62 3.97 -2.48
CA PRO A 59 -12.95 3.78 -3.89
C PRO A 59 -11.72 3.90 -4.80
N LYS A 60 -11.64 3.08 -5.85
CA LYS A 60 -10.50 3.13 -6.81
C LYS A 60 -10.36 4.47 -7.53
N ASN A 61 -11.46 5.15 -7.79
CA ASN A 61 -11.48 6.46 -8.44
C ASN A 61 -10.98 7.59 -7.53
N GLU A 62 -10.82 7.35 -6.22
CA GLU A 62 -10.30 8.32 -5.25
C GLU A 62 -8.81 8.12 -4.93
N VAL A 63 -8.18 7.08 -5.51
CA VAL A 63 -6.77 6.77 -5.25
C VAL A 63 -5.94 6.81 -6.52
N LYS A 64 -4.64 7.00 -6.36
CA LYS A 64 -3.64 6.81 -7.41
C LYS A 64 -2.74 5.64 -7.03
N ILE A 65 -2.42 4.77 -7.99
CA ILE A 65 -1.46 3.68 -7.78
C ILE A 65 -0.09 4.12 -8.28
N LYS A 66 0.92 3.99 -7.43
CA LYS A 66 2.31 4.25 -7.75
C LYS A 66 3.07 2.92 -7.65
N LYS A 67 3.72 2.53 -8.74
CA LYS A 67 4.58 1.35 -8.76
C LYS A 67 5.98 1.75 -8.34
N GLU A 68 6.47 1.17 -7.26
CA GLU A 68 7.86 1.32 -6.86
C GLU A 68 8.64 0.08 -7.29
N ARG A 69 9.74 0.29 -8.02
CA ARG A 69 10.69 -0.77 -8.38
C ARG A 69 11.93 -0.61 -7.52
N LYS A 70 12.23 -1.61 -6.70
CA LYS A 70 13.44 -1.68 -5.90
C LYS A 70 14.37 -2.76 -6.46
N ASN A 71 15.54 -2.35 -6.95
CA ASN A 71 16.54 -3.31 -7.40
C ASN A 71 17.25 -3.93 -6.20
N ILE A 72 17.40 -5.25 -6.21
CA ILE A 72 18.05 -6.02 -5.16
C ILE A 72 19.43 -6.44 -5.68
N PRO A 73 20.53 -6.05 -4.99
CA PRO A 73 21.87 -6.47 -5.38
C PRO A 73 22.01 -7.99 -5.35
N LEU A 74 22.63 -8.53 -6.40
CA LEU A 74 23.09 -9.92 -6.44
C LEU A 74 24.50 -9.95 -5.82
N ASN A 75 24.60 -10.40 -4.57
CA ASN A 75 25.89 -10.64 -3.90
C ASN A 75 26.45 -12.02 -4.25
#